data_AF-A0AAD1VSH0-F1
#
_entry.id   AF-A0AAD1VSH0-F1
#
_cell.length_a   1.000
_cell.length_b   1.000
_cell.length_c   1.000
_cell.angle_alpha   90.00
_cell.angle_beta   90.00
_cell.angle_gamma   90.00
#
_symmetry.space_group_name_H-M   'P 1'
#
loop_
_entity.id
_entity.type
_entity.pdbx_description
1 polymer ?
#
loop_
_entity_poly.entity_id
_entity_poly.type
_entity_poly.pdbx_seq_one_letter_code
_entity_poly.pdbx_strand_id
1 'polypeptide(L)'
;MGSLAPGHIADFILEDLTRCGIDVTNVITQTGCSLPTSIVISNIISGCRTILHMNRNLPDVTAQDFEKVDLTRYKWIHWEGRNANEQLKMISRVEKYNSTAPKEQRITISVEIEKEREELYQLFPHGDLVFVSKDVAKSLGFSCAKDAVIGLYPRVKSG
;
A
#
# COMPACT_ATOMS: atom_id res chain seq x y z
N MET A 1 5.59 -6.03 3.10
CA MET A 1 5.05 -7.24 2.44
C MET A 1 4.74 -6.89 1.01
N GLY A 2 5.09 -7.74 0.05
CA GLY A 2 4.91 -7.50 -1.38
C GLY A 2 5.28 -8.76 -2.17
N SER A 3 4.96 -8.76 -3.47
CA SER A 3 5.29 -9.89 -4.35
C SER A 3 6.66 -9.70 -4.99
N LEU A 4 7.41 -10.79 -5.16
CA LEU A 4 8.62 -10.86 -5.99
C LEU A 4 8.53 -12.02 -6.98
N ALA A 5 9.32 -11.99 -8.05
CA ALA A 5 9.52 -13.11 -8.95
C ALA A 5 11.02 -13.47 -9.03
N PRO A 6 11.41 -14.77 -8.97
CA PRO A 6 12.81 -15.16 -8.95
C PRO A 6 13.63 -14.61 -10.12
N GLY A 7 14.89 -14.26 -9.86
CA GLY A 7 15.85 -13.77 -10.85
C GLY A 7 16.71 -12.62 -10.31
N HIS A 8 17.70 -12.19 -11.09
CA HIS A 8 18.71 -11.21 -10.66
C HIS A 8 18.14 -9.89 -10.12
N ILE A 9 16.98 -9.45 -10.63
CA ILE A 9 16.32 -8.23 -10.14
C ILE A 9 15.79 -8.46 -8.72
N ALA A 10 15.24 -9.64 -8.41
CA ALA A 10 14.79 -9.97 -7.06
C ALA A 10 15.96 -10.07 -6.09
N ASP A 11 17.07 -10.69 -6.51
CA ASP A 11 18.28 -10.82 -5.70
C ASP A 11 18.79 -9.43 -5.30
N PHE A 12 18.91 -8.51 -6.27
CA PHE A 12 19.29 -7.12 -6.03
C PHE A 12 18.36 -6.41 -5.05
N ILE A 13 17.04 -6.55 -5.19
CA ILE A 13 16.05 -5.94 -4.29
C ILE A 13 16.16 -6.51 -2.88
N LEU A 14 16.27 -7.84 -2.74
CA LEU A 14 16.36 -8.50 -1.44
C LEU A 14 17.66 -8.14 -0.70
N GLU A 15 18.77 -8.05 -1.42
CA GLU A 15 20.05 -7.57 -0.87
C GLU A 15 19.93 -6.14 -0.37
N ASP A 16 19.32 -5.24 -1.14
CA ASP A 16 19.14 -3.83 -0.75
C ASP A 16 18.21 -3.68 0.46
N LEU A 17 17.08 -4.39 0.48
CA LEU A 17 16.15 -4.41 1.62
C LEU A 17 16.84 -4.93 2.89
N THR A 18 17.59 -6.02 2.77
CA THR A 18 18.34 -6.60 3.90
C THR A 18 19.41 -5.63 4.40
N ARG A 19 20.15 -4.97 3.49
CA ARG A 19 21.13 -3.93 3.83
C ARG A 19 20.49 -2.75 4.56
N CYS A 20 19.25 -2.39 4.22
CA CYS A 20 18.48 -1.37 4.91
C CYS A 20 17.86 -1.84 6.24
N GLY A 21 18.07 -3.10 6.65
CA GLY A 21 17.51 -3.67 7.87
C GLY A 21 16.01 -3.96 7.80
N ILE A 22 15.46 -4.12 6.59
CA ILE A 22 14.03 -4.40 6.36
C ILE A 22 13.79 -5.91 6.43
N ASP A 23 12.87 -6.35 7.28
CA ASP A 23 12.44 -7.75 7.37
C ASP A 23 11.66 -8.15 6.10
N VAL A 24 12.19 -9.15 5.38
CA VAL A 24 11.63 -9.68 4.13
C VAL A 24 10.89 -11.01 4.31
N THR A 25 10.69 -11.47 5.55
CA THR A 25 10.07 -12.78 5.86
C THR A 25 8.67 -12.95 5.25
N ASN A 26 7.91 -11.86 5.11
CA ASN A 26 6.55 -11.87 4.56
C ASN A 26 6.49 -11.55 3.06
N VAL A 27 7.61 -11.60 2.33
CA VAL A 27 7.59 -11.44 0.86
C VAL A 27 6.99 -12.68 0.20
N ILE A 28 6.17 -12.48 -0.83
CA ILE A 28 5.51 -13.56 -1.59
C ILE A 28 6.24 -13.80 -2.90
N THR A 29 6.78 -14.99 -3.08
CA THR A 29 7.47 -15.38 -4.32
C THR A 29 6.46 -15.96 -5.32
N GLN A 30 6.35 -15.32 -6.49
CA GLN A 30 5.51 -15.72 -7.61
C GLN A 30 6.39 -16.35 -8.70
N THR A 31 6.00 -17.51 -9.21
CA THR A 31 6.72 -18.21 -10.28
C THR A 31 6.09 -17.91 -11.64
N GLY A 32 6.89 -17.97 -12.72
CA GLY A 32 6.41 -17.73 -14.09
C GLY A 32 6.05 -16.28 -14.42
N CYS A 33 6.39 -15.33 -13.54
CA CYS A 33 6.17 -13.89 -13.74
C CYS A 33 7.50 -13.14 -13.79
N SER A 34 7.44 -11.84 -14.05
CA SER A 34 8.62 -10.96 -14.00
C SER A 34 8.34 -9.71 -13.18
N LEU A 35 9.38 -9.20 -12.54
CA LEU A 35 9.26 -8.05 -11.64
C LEU A 35 8.93 -6.76 -12.40
N PRO A 36 8.08 -5.89 -11.82
CA PRO A 36 7.90 -4.55 -12.33
C PRO A 36 9.22 -3.79 -12.25
N THR A 37 9.59 -3.10 -13.34
CA THR A 37 10.82 -2.30 -13.41
C THR A 37 10.47 -0.93 -13.99
N SER A 38 11.12 0.12 -13.51
CA SER A 38 10.88 1.47 -14.01
C SER A 38 12.18 2.12 -14.44
N ILE A 39 12.14 2.90 -15.51
CA ILE A 39 13.21 3.83 -15.87
C ILE A 39 12.78 5.20 -15.38
N VAL A 40 13.61 5.83 -14.55
CA VAL A 40 13.35 7.16 -13.99
C VAL A 40 14.30 8.15 -14.66
N ILE A 41 13.73 9.10 -15.41
CA ILE A 41 14.46 10.21 -16.01
C ILE A 41 14.35 11.39 -15.05
N SER A 42 15.46 11.82 -14.46
CA SER A 42 15.51 12.94 -13.52
C SER A 42 16.02 14.21 -14.22
N ASN A 43 15.26 15.29 -14.12
CA ASN A 43 15.68 16.61 -14.57
C ASN A 43 16.32 17.36 -13.40
N ILE A 44 17.64 17.53 -13.44
CA ILE A 44 18.40 18.19 -12.38
C ILE A 44 18.12 19.70 -12.26
N ILE A 45 17.57 20.33 -13.30
CA ILE A 45 17.29 21.78 -13.31
C ILE A 45 15.96 22.05 -12.60
N SER A 46 14.90 21.31 -12.95
CA SER A 46 13.57 21.53 -12.36
C SER A 46 13.29 20.66 -11.13
N GLY A 47 14.10 19.63 -10.88
CA GLY A 47 13.82 18.59 -9.88
C GLY A 47 12.69 17.64 -10.28
N CYS A 48 12.13 17.76 -11.49
CA CYS A 48 11.08 16.88 -11.98
C CYS A 48 11.63 15.48 -12.28
N ARG A 49 10.76 14.49 -12.18
CA ARG A 49 11.03 13.12 -12.65
C ARG A 49 9.96 12.67 -13.62
N THR A 50 10.37 11.94 -14.64
CA THR A 50 9.49 11.21 -15.55
C THR A 50 9.74 9.73 -15.36
N ILE A 51 8.68 8.96 -15.10
CA ILE A 51 8.77 7.53 -14.80
C ILE A 51 8.18 6.75 -15.97
N LEU A 52 9.00 5.94 -16.62
CA LEU A 52 8.56 4.93 -17.58
C LEU A 52 8.40 3.61 -16.81
N HIS A 53 7.17 3.29 -16.43
CA HIS A 53 6.86 2.14 -15.60
C HIS A 53 6.49 0.91 -16.45
N MET A 54 7.22 -0.18 -16.29
CA MET A 54 6.92 -1.46 -16.93
C MET A 54 6.38 -2.45 -15.88
N ASN A 55 5.06 -2.57 -15.82
CA ASN A 55 4.39 -3.59 -15.02
C ASN A 55 4.12 -4.83 -15.88
N ARG A 56 4.68 -5.98 -15.49
CA ARG A 56 4.53 -7.26 -16.22
C ARG A 56 3.56 -8.22 -15.54
N ASN A 57 2.50 -7.67 -14.95
CA ASN A 57 1.40 -8.43 -14.32
C ASN A 57 1.87 -9.39 -13.23
N LEU A 58 2.84 -8.95 -12.41
CA LEU A 58 3.17 -9.67 -11.18
C LEU A 58 1.92 -9.68 -10.28
N PRO A 59 1.41 -10.85 -9.85
CA PRO A 59 0.24 -10.91 -9.00
C PRO A 59 0.45 -10.15 -7.69
N ASP A 60 -0.51 -9.31 -7.32
CA ASP A 60 -0.51 -8.64 -6.01
C ASP A 60 -0.70 -9.66 -4.88
N VAL A 61 -0.31 -9.27 -3.67
CA VAL A 61 -0.48 -10.07 -2.45
C VAL A 61 -1.97 -10.32 -2.21
N THR A 62 -2.32 -11.56 -1.82
CA THR A 62 -3.71 -11.97 -1.57
C THR A 62 -4.03 -12.02 -0.07
N ALA A 63 -5.32 -12.03 0.27
CA ALA A 63 -5.75 -12.21 1.65
C ALA A 63 -5.29 -13.56 2.24
N GLN A 64 -5.21 -14.60 1.42
CA GLN A 64 -4.69 -15.91 1.81
C GLN A 64 -3.20 -15.86 2.18
N ASP A 65 -2.42 -15.03 1.50
CA ASP A 65 -1.02 -14.80 1.86
C ASP A 65 -0.90 -14.04 3.18
N PHE A 66 -1.73 -13.01 3.36
CA PHE A 66 -1.74 -12.19 4.56
C PHE A 66 -2.20 -12.95 5.81
N GLU A 67 -3.01 -14.01 5.67
CA GLU A 67 -3.44 -14.86 6.79
C GLU A 67 -2.25 -15.50 7.53
N LYS A 68 -1.13 -15.71 6.84
CA LYS A 68 0.10 -16.29 7.41
C LYS A 68 0.88 -15.30 8.27
N VAL A 69 0.55 -14.00 8.20
CA VAL A 69 1.25 -12.95 8.94
C VAL A 69 0.83 -12.98 10.40
N ASP A 70 1.81 -13.11 11.30
CA ASP A 70 1.63 -12.94 12.73
C ASP A 70 1.43 -11.46 13.07
N LEU A 71 0.18 -11.08 13.36
CA LEU A 71 -0.22 -9.71 13.65
C LEU A 71 0.40 -9.17 14.95
N THR A 72 0.74 -10.04 15.91
CA THR A 72 1.28 -9.62 17.22
C THR A 72 2.65 -8.94 17.12
N ARG A 73 3.34 -9.12 15.98
CA ARG A 73 4.64 -8.52 15.69
C ARG A 73 4.54 -7.06 15.24
N TYR A 74 3.35 -6.54 14.98
CA TYR A 74 3.14 -5.22 14.38
C TYR A 74 2.36 -4.31 15.32
N LYS A 75 2.73 -3.03 15.33
CA LYS A 75 1.96 -1.95 15.96
C LYS A 75 1.24 -1.07 14.94
N TRP A 76 1.69 -1.15 13.69
CA TRP A 76 1.19 -0.34 12.59
C TRP A 76 1.30 -1.16 11.31
N ILE A 77 0.24 -1.18 10.50
CA ILE A 77 0.26 -1.77 9.16
C ILE A 77 -0.23 -0.72 8.16
N HIS A 78 0.55 -0.55 7.08
CA HIS A 78 0.26 0.38 6.00
C HIS A 78 -0.08 -0.37 4.73
N TRP A 79 -1.13 0.06 4.03
CA TRP A 79 -1.53 -0.46 2.73
C TRP A 79 -1.42 0.62 1.65
N GLU A 80 -0.56 0.36 0.65
CA GLU A 80 -0.65 1.03 -0.66
C GLU A 80 -1.90 0.48 -1.38
N GLY A 81 -2.85 1.33 -1.74
CA GLY A 81 -4.09 0.92 -2.42
C GLY A 81 -3.84 0.33 -3.81
N ARG A 82 -4.02 -0.99 -3.96
CA ARG A 82 -3.71 -1.72 -5.20
C ARG A 82 -4.84 -2.61 -5.69
N ASN A 83 -5.12 -3.69 -4.95
CA ASN A 83 -6.13 -4.71 -5.21
C ASN A 83 -7.20 -4.68 -4.10
N ALA A 84 -8.02 -3.64 -4.11
CA ALA A 84 -8.86 -3.27 -2.97
C ALA A 84 -9.77 -4.40 -2.43
N ASN A 85 -10.31 -5.27 -3.29
CA ASN A 85 -11.13 -6.41 -2.86
C ASN A 85 -10.38 -7.40 -1.94
N GLU A 86 -9.09 -7.64 -2.22
CA GLU A 86 -8.24 -8.48 -1.36
C GLU A 86 -7.78 -7.70 -0.13
N GLN A 87 -7.42 -6.43 -0.30
CA GLN A 87 -6.96 -5.58 0.80
C GLN A 87 -8.05 -5.35 1.86
N LEU A 88 -9.31 -5.25 1.47
CA LEU A 88 -10.43 -5.19 2.42
C LEU A 88 -10.51 -6.41 3.32
N LYS A 89 -10.27 -7.62 2.79
CA LYS A 89 -10.23 -8.85 3.58
C LYS A 89 -9.06 -8.83 4.57
N MET A 90 -7.89 -8.35 4.13
CA MET A 90 -6.71 -8.19 4.98
C MET A 90 -6.97 -7.20 6.11
N ILE A 91 -7.55 -6.03 5.80
CA ILE A 91 -7.83 -5.01 6.80
C ILE A 91 -8.90 -5.50 7.77
N SER A 92 -9.95 -6.17 7.30
CA SER A 92 -10.97 -6.77 8.16
C SER A 92 -10.39 -7.79 9.16
N ARG A 93 -9.37 -8.56 8.77
CA ARG A 93 -8.62 -9.44 9.69
C ARG A 93 -7.93 -8.64 10.80
N VAL A 94 -7.34 -7.50 10.48
CA VAL A 94 -6.69 -6.61 11.47
C VAL A 94 -7.73 -5.93 12.37
N GLU A 95 -8.84 -5.47 11.81
CA GLU A 95 -9.96 -4.92 12.60
C GLU A 95 -10.52 -5.98 13.59
N LYS A 96 -10.68 -7.23 13.13
CA LYS A 96 -11.10 -8.34 13.98
C LYS A 96 -10.09 -8.59 15.10
N TYR A 97 -8.79 -8.61 14.79
CA TYR A 97 -7.74 -8.71 15.81
C TYR A 97 -7.83 -7.56 16.82
N ASN A 98 -7.97 -6.32 16.36
CA ASN A 98 -8.06 -5.14 17.21
C ASN A 98 -9.30 -5.12 18.12
N SER A 99 -10.40 -5.75 17.69
CA SER A 99 -11.64 -5.80 18.46
C SER A 99 -11.51 -6.64 19.74
N THR A 100 -10.61 -7.63 19.75
CA THR A 100 -10.34 -8.49 20.91
C THR A 100 -9.04 -8.17 21.62
N ALA A 101 -8.12 -7.46 20.97
CA ALA A 101 -6.83 -7.07 21.54
C ALA A 101 -6.95 -5.93 22.59
N PRO A 102 -6.11 -5.95 23.64
CA PRO A 102 -5.92 -4.81 24.54
C PRO A 102 -5.53 -3.55 23.77
N LYS A 103 -5.88 -2.37 24.29
CA LYS A 103 -5.67 -1.08 23.61
C LYS A 103 -4.21 -0.86 23.22
N GLU A 104 -3.27 -1.29 24.05
CA GLU A 104 -1.82 -1.14 23.87
C GLU A 104 -1.25 -2.06 22.78
N GLN A 105 -2.01 -3.09 22.39
CA GLN A 105 -1.65 -4.07 21.37
C GLN A 105 -2.45 -3.89 20.07
N ARG A 106 -3.37 -2.92 20.02
CA ARG A 106 -4.11 -2.61 18.80
C ARG A 106 -3.16 -2.06 17.75
N ILE A 107 -3.35 -2.53 16.52
CA ILE A 107 -2.59 -2.16 15.35
C ILE A 107 -3.20 -0.91 14.73
N THR A 108 -2.39 0.12 14.54
CA THR A 108 -2.79 1.30 13.74
C THR A 108 -2.86 0.91 12.27
N ILE A 109 -3.96 1.24 11.62
CA ILE A 109 -4.22 0.96 10.21
C ILE A 109 -4.03 2.27 9.44
N SER A 110 -3.18 2.26 8.42
CA SER A 110 -3.10 3.38 7.47
C SER A 110 -3.24 2.90 6.04
N VAL A 111 -3.91 3.70 5.22
CA VAL A 111 -4.13 3.38 3.80
C VAL A 111 -3.71 4.56 2.94
N GLU A 112 -3.10 4.28 1.80
CA GLU A 112 -2.80 5.25 0.75
C GLU A 112 -3.68 5.01 -0.47
N ILE A 113 -4.36 6.06 -0.92
CA ILE A 113 -5.16 6.10 -2.13
C ILE A 113 -4.46 7.06 -3.10
N GLU A 114 -3.51 6.53 -3.86
CA GLU A 114 -2.68 7.33 -4.76
C GLU A 114 -3.17 7.33 -6.21
N LYS A 115 -3.76 6.24 -6.70
CA LYS A 115 -4.27 6.12 -8.06
C LYS A 115 -5.72 6.54 -8.19
N GLU A 116 -6.05 7.19 -9.30
CA GLU A 116 -7.40 7.60 -9.72
C GLU A 116 -8.26 6.40 -10.16
N ARG A 117 -8.44 5.41 -9.29
CA ARG A 117 -9.23 4.21 -9.53
C ARG A 117 -10.35 4.12 -8.49
N GLU A 118 -11.60 4.16 -8.92
CA GLU A 118 -12.77 4.19 -8.02
C GLU A 118 -12.83 2.98 -7.09
N GLU A 119 -12.37 1.82 -7.57
CA GLU A 119 -12.25 0.60 -6.77
C GLU A 119 -11.41 0.79 -5.49
N LEU A 120 -10.47 1.73 -5.45
CA LEU A 120 -9.64 2.00 -4.27
C LEU A 120 -10.37 2.84 -3.22
N TYR A 121 -11.42 3.57 -3.59
CA TYR A 121 -12.13 4.46 -2.68
C TYR A 121 -12.90 3.69 -1.60
N GLN A 122 -13.14 2.39 -1.80
CA GLN A 122 -13.67 1.53 -0.73
C GLN A 122 -12.70 1.40 0.46
N LEU A 123 -11.42 1.81 0.34
CA LEU A 123 -10.44 1.78 1.43
C LEU A 123 -10.55 2.99 2.38
N PHE A 124 -11.19 4.09 1.97
CA PHE A 124 -11.34 5.31 2.79
C PHE A 124 -11.83 5.04 4.23
N PRO A 125 -12.87 4.23 4.48
CA PRO A 125 -13.42 4.08 5.82
C PRO A 125 -12.58 3.17 6.74
N HIS A 126 -11.49 2.58 6.28
CA HIS A 126 -10.78 1.55 7.04
C HIS A 126 -9.51 2.06 7.77
N GLY A 127 -8.86 3.11 7.24
CA GLY A 127 -7.65 3.68 7.85
C GLY A 127 -7.95 4.52 9.09
N ASP A 128 -7.17 4.35 10.16
CA ASP A 128 -7.01 5.37 11.21
C ASP A 128 -6.33 6.63 10.64
N LEU A 129 -5.44 6.42 9.67
CA LEU A 129 -4.83 7.48 8.87
C LEU A 129 -4.99 7.17 7.39
N VAL A 130 -5.56 8.12 6.64
CA VAL A 130 -5.79 7.98 5.21
C VAL A 130 -4.97 9.03 4.45
N PHE A 131 -4.08 8.56 3.59
CA PHE A 131 -3.32 9.39 2.67
C PHE A 131 -4.02 9.41 1.31
N VAL A 132 -4.31 10.60 0.78
CA VAL A 132 -4.91 10.78 -0.54
C VAL A 132 -3.95 11.60 -1.40
N SER A 133 -3.68 11.15 -2.63
CA SER A 133 -2.80 11.89 -3.53
C SER A 133 -3.49 13.15 -4.06
N LYS A 134 -2.66 14.10 -4.51
CA LYS A 134 -3.13 15.29 -5.22
C LYS A 134 -3.92 14.93 -6.48
N ASP A 135 -3.54 13.87 -7.19
CA ASP A 135 -4.17 13.50 -8.45
C ASP A 135 -5.55 12.90 -8.22
N VAL A 136 -5.71 12.05 -7.19
CA VAL A 136 -7.03 11.59 -6.72
C VAL A 136 -7.90 12.75 -6.24
N ALA A 137 -7.35 13.68 -5.46
CA ALA A 137 -8.11 14.85 -5.01
C ALA A 137 -8.61 15.69 -6.21
N LYS A 138 -7.77 15.90 -7.21
CA LYS A 138 -8.14 16.62 -8.44
C LYS A 138 -9.19 15.89 -9.26
N SER A 139 -9.08 14.58 -9.42
CA SER A 139 -10.05 13.78 -10.17
C SER A 139 -11.44 13.79 -9.51
N LEU A 140 -11.47 13.96 -8.19
CA LEU A 140 -12.69 14.17 -7.40
C LEU A 140 -13.17 15.64 -7.36
N GLY A 141 -12.54 16.53 -8.12
CA GLY A 141 -12.97 17.92 -8.29
C GLY A 141 -12.40 18.91 -7.28
N PHE A 142 -11.44 18.51 -6.43
CA PHE A 142 -10.82 19.41 -5.46
C PHE A 142 -9.63 20.15 -6.06
N SER A 143 -9.61 21.48 -5.91
CA SER A 143 -8.55 22.35 -6.45
C SER A 143 -7.40 22.57 -5.46
N CYS A 144 -7.61 22.31 -4.16
CA CYS A 144 -6.59 22.46 -3.13
C CYS A 144 -6.69 21.39 -2.03
N ALA A 145 -5.62 21.22 -1.27
CA ALA A 145 -5.54 20.20 -0.22
C ALA A 145 -6.57 20.41 0.90
N LYS A 146 -6.83 21.67 1.28
CA LYS A 146 -7.82 22.00 2.33
C LYS A 146 -9.22 21.51 1.96
N ASP A 147 -9.66 21.83 0.74
CA ASP A 147 -10.99 21.46 0.28
C ASP A 147 -11.11 19.94 0.10
N ALA A 148 -10.04 19.28 -0.35
CA ALA A 148 -9.98 17.82 -0.45
C ALA A 148 -10.14 17.16 0.93
N VAL A 149 -9.41 17.64 1.95
CA VAL A 149 -9.53 17.10 3.31
C VAL A 149 -10.94 17.29 3.85
N ILE A 150 -11.53 18.49 3.73
CA ILE A 150 -12.89 18.77 4.21
C ILE A 150 -13.92 17.91 3.46
N GLY A 151 -13.83 17.85 2.13
CA GLY A 151 -14.80 17.16 1.28
C GLY A 151 -14.70 15.64 1.34
N LEU A 152 -13.52 15.08 1.66
CA LEU A 152 -13.31 13.64 1.80
C LEU A 152 -13.47 13.13 3.23
N TYR A 153 -13.48 14.02 4.23
CA TYR A 153 -13.66 13.63 5.64
C TYR A 153 -14.90 12.75 5.90
N PRO A 154 -16.07 12.96 5.26
CA PRO A 154 -17.21 12.07 5.44
C PRO A 154 -17.00 10.63 4.97
N ARG A 155 -15.94 10.35 4.20
CA ARG A 155 -15.62 9.00 3.69
C ARG A 155 -14.70 8.22 4.63
N VAL A 156 -14.03 8.88 5.58
CA VAL A 156 -13.15 8.21 6.53
C VAL A 156 -13.92 7.81 7.79
N LYS A 157 -13.42 6.82 8.54
CA LYS A 157 -14.05 6.44 9.81
C LYS A 157 -13.93 7.57 10.84
N SER A 158 -14.87 7.59 11.78
CA SER A 158 -14.82 8.49 12.92
C SER A 158 -13.59 8.18 13.77
N GLY A 159 -12.83 9.24 14.08
CA GLY A 159 -11.74 9.24 15.06
C GLY A 159 -12.18 9.82 16.39
#